data_AF-A0A4Q7IS68-F1
#
_entry.id   AF-A0A4Q7IS68-F1
#
_cell.length_a   1.000
_cell.length_b   1.000
_cell.length_c   1.000
_cell.angle_alpha   90.00
_cell.angle_beta   90.00
_cell.angle_gamma   90.00
#
_symmetry.space_group_name_H-M   'P 1'
#
loop_
_entity.id
_entity.type
_entity.pdbx_description
1 polymer ?
#
loop_
_entity_poly.entity_id
_entity_poly.type
_entity_poly.pdbx_seq_one_letter_code
_entity_poly.pdbx_strand_id
1 'polypeptide(L)'
;MERLLVYGTLAPGKPNEHILQEIEGEWLPATVKGELHQAGWGAELGFPAIKLDDAAGEVSGLLFCSHALKEHWAMLDEFEGEQYERVIVNAILESGEQVEAYVYSLASS
;
A
#
# COMPACT_ATOMS: atom_id res chain seq x y z
N MET A 1 8.88 -13.93 -1.94
CA MET A 1 8.57 -13.09 -0.77
C MET A 1 7.82 -11.91 -1.31
N GLU A 2 6.61 -11.72 -0.82
CA GLU A 2 5.72 -10.68 -1.32
C GLU A 2 5.94 -9.40 -0.51
N ARG A 3 5.65 -8.26 -1.14
CA ARG A 3 5.79 -6.95 -0.50
C ARG A 3 4.56 -6.11 -0.78
N LEU A 4 4.03 -5.45 0.23
CA LEU A 4 2.89 -4.55 0.13
C LEU A 4 3.31 -3.17 0.64
N LEU A 5 3.26 -2.16 -0.21
CA LEU A 5 3.40 -0.78 0.20
C LEU A 5 2.08 -0.29 0.82
N VAL A 6 2.17 0.14 2.05
CA VAL A 6 1.06 0.69 2.83
C VAL A 6 1.32 2.15 3.12
N TYR A 7 0.41 3.01 2.67
CA TYR A 7 0.49 4.47 2.82
C TYR A 7 -0.72 5.04 3.57
N GLY A 8 -1.60 4.16 4.08
CA GLY A 8 -2.92 4.52 4.58
C GLY A 8 -3.36 3.75 5.82
N THR A 9 -4.63 3.37 5.85
CA THR A 9 -5.33 2.83 7.03
C THR A 9 -4.80 1.50 7.54
N LEU A 10 -4.07 0.74 6.71
CA LEU A 10 -3.46 -0.56 7.05
C LEU A 10 -2.11 -0.43 7.78
N ALA A 11 -1.54 0.78 7.90
CA ALA A 11 -0.24 0.97 8.53
C ALA A 11 -0.30 0.73 10.06
N PRO A 12 0.82 0.42 10.73
CA PRO A 12 0.86 0.27 12.19
C PRO A 12 0.32 1.52 12.91
N GLY A 13 -0.49 1.31 13.95
CA GLY A 13 -1.17 2.36 14.71
C GLY A 13 -2.33 3.07 14.00
N LYS A 14 -2.82 2.51 12.89
CA LYS A 14 -3.98 3.02 12.12
C LYS A 14 -5.21 2.12 12.32
N PRO A 15 -6.42 2.59 11.99
CA PRO A 15 -7.67 1.87 12.31
C PRO A 15 -7.71 0.42 11.82
N ASN A 16 -7.05 0.13 10.70
CA ASN A 16 -7.07 -1.19 10.06
C ASN A 16 -5.74 -1.94 10.19
N GLU A 17 -4.86 -1.55 11.13
CA GLU A 17 -3.59 -2.24 11.35
C GLU A 17 -3.77 -3.74 11.65
N HIS A 18 -4.88 -4.09 12.31
CA HIS A 18 -5.19 -5.45 12.73
C HIS A 18 -5.20 -6.45 11.57
N ILE A 19 -5.54 -6.01 10.35
CA ILE A 19 -5.60 -6.84 9.15
C ILE A 19 -4.22 -7.39 8.76
N LEU A 20 -3.19 -6.54 8.84
CA LEU A 20 -1.80 -6.94 8.53
C LEU A 20 -1.06 -7.45 9.77
N GLN A 21 -1.49 -7.06 10.97
CA GLN A 21 -0.88 -7.51 12.22
C GLN A 21 -1.01 -9.02 12.45
N GLU A 22 -2.04 -9.66 11.88
CA GLU A 22 -2.21 -11.13 11.90
C GLU A 22 -1.22 -11.86 10.98
N ILE A 23 -0.53 -11.14 10.09
CA ILE A 23 0.42 -11.70 9.14
C ILE A 23 1.84 -11.49 9.70
N GLU A 24 2.62 -12.56 9.78
CA GLU A 24 4.03 -12.44 10.16
C GLU A 24 4.82 -11.75 9.03
N GLY A 25 5.52 -10.67 9.35
CA GLY A 25 6.32 -9.93 8.38
C GLY A 25 7.11 -8.79 9.00
N GLU A 26 7.87 -8.11 8.14
CA GLU A 26 8.73 -6.99 8.52
C GLU A 26 8.24 -5.70 7.86
N TRP A 27 8.41 -4.59 8.56
CA TRP A 27 8.07 -3.27 8.07
C TRP A 27 9.32 -2.47 7.75
N LEU A 28 9.41 -1.93 6.55
CA LEU A 28 10.51 -1.09 6.11
C LEU A 28 9.97 0.24 5.57
N PRO A 29 10.58 1.39 5.92
CA PRO A 29 10.22 2.66 5.30
C PRO A 29 10.55 2.64 3.80
N ALA A 30 9.59 3.11 3.00
CA ALA A 30 9.73 3.16 1.55
C ALA A 30 8.93 4.31 0.93
N THR A 31 9.33 4.75 -0.25
CA THR A 31 8.60 5.73 -1.06
C THR A 31 8.24 5.15 -2.43
N VAL A 32 7.18 5.64 -3.04
CA VAL A 32 6.83 5.35 -4.44
C VAL A 32 6.51 6.64 -5.17
N LYS A 33 6.57 6.60 -6.50
CA LYS A 33 6.16 7.72 -7.34
C LYS A 33 4.64 7.75 -7.51
N GLY A 34 4.05 8.91 -7.23
CA GLY A 34 2.62 9.13 -7.36
C GLY A 34 2.15 10.36 -6.60
N GLU A 35 0.85 10.52 -6.54
CA GLU A 35 0.18 11.60 -5.81
C GLU A 35 -1.00 11.07 -5.00
N LEU A 36 -1.24 11.71 -3.86
CA LEU A 36 -2.34 11.39 -2.97
C LEU A 36 -3.57 12.21 -3.33
N HIS A 37 -4.66 11.54 -3.64
CA HIS A 37 -5.96 12.14 -3.96
C HIS A 37 -6.96 11.86 -2.84
N GLN A 38 -7.74 12.87 -2.46
CA GLN A 38 -8.83 12.72 -1.48
C GLN A 38 -10.02 11.97 -2.11
N ALA A 39 -9.81 10.68 -2.39
CA ALA A 39 -10.73 9.76 -3.04
C ALA A 39 -10.60 8.34 -2.45
N GLY A 40 -11.62 7.51 -2.66
CA GLY A 40 -11.75 6.17 -2.06
C GLY A 40 -12.33 6.21 -0.64
N TRP A 41 -12.81 5.08 -0.13
CA TRP A 41 -13.39 5.00 1.23
C TRP A 41 -12.38 5.40 2.32
N GLY A 42 -11.08 5.17 2.09
CA GLY A 42 -10.03 5.59 3.01
C GLY A 42 -10.02 7.12 3.23
N ALA A 43 -10.44 7.91 2.25
CA ALA A 43 -10.46 9.36 2.35
C ALA A 43 -11.48 9.86 3.38
N GLU A 44 -12.59 9.13 3.58
CA GLU A 44 -13.57 9.43 4.64
C GLU A 44 -12.97 9.27 6.05
N LEU A 45 -11.91 8.46 6.17
CA LEU A 45 -11.12 8.28 7.39
C LEU A 45 -9.88 9.20 7.45
N GLY A 46 -9.72 10.10 6.47
CA GLY A 46 -8.58 11.01 6.36
C GLY A 46 -7.34 10.41 5.68
N PHE A 47 -7.47 9.27 5.00
CA PHE A 47 -6.39 8.60 4.27
C PHE A 47 -6.63 8.68 2.75
N PRO A 48 -6.03 9.66 2.04
CA PRO A 48 -6.20 9.78 0.60
C PRO A 48 -5.69 8.53 -0.13
N ALA A 49 -6.30 8.17 -1.26
CA ALA A 49 -5.84 7.11 -2.14
C ALA A 49 -4.62 7.56 -2.97
N ILE A 50 -3.71 6.64 -3.26
CA ILE A 50 -2.61 6.89 -4.20
C ILE A 50 -3.09 6.74 -5.64
N LYS A 51 -2.65 7.67 -6.49
CA LYS A 51 -2.64 7.54 -7.93
C LYS A 51 -1.20 7.46 -8.40
N LEU A 52 -0.88 6.39 -9.12
CA LEU A 52 0.48 6.18 -9.63
C LEU A 52 0.74 7.07 -10.83
N ASP A 53 1.83 7.82 -10.76
CA ASP A 53 2.30 8.69 -11.83
C ASP A 53 3.81 8.89 -11.67
N ASP A 54 4.57 8.42 -12.67
CA ASP A 54 6.04 8.50 -12.69
C ASP A 54 6.59 9.93 -12.83
N ALA A 55 5.75 10.87 -13.28
CA ALA A 55 6.06 12.29 -13.40
C ALA A 55 5.55 13.10 -12.20
N ALA A 56 4.77 12.48 -11.30
CA ALA A 56 4.31 13.10 -10.07
C ALA A 56 5.38 13.06 -8.96
N GLY A 57 4.98 13.49 -7.76
CA GLY A 57 5.83 13.50 -6.58
C GLY A 57 6.11 12.11 -6.01
N GLU A 58 6.57 12.10 -4.77
CA GLU A 58 6.82 10.87 -4.01
C GLU A 58 5.81 10.74 -2.88
N VAL A 59 5.25 9.54 -2.73
CA VAL A 59 4.38 9.17 -1.63
C VAL A 59 5.17 8.30 -0.66
N SER A 60 5.29 8.77 0.57
CA SER A 60 5.92 8.00 1.65
C SER A 60 4.94 6.98 2.24
N GLY A 61 5.44 5.78 2.50
CA GLY A 61 4.70 4.70 3.13
C GLY A 61 5.62 3.72 3.86
N LEU A 62 5.06 2.58 4.22
CA LEU A 62 5.76 1.48 4.83
C LEU A 62 5.57 0.24 3.97
N LEU A 63 6.67 -0.41 3.64
CA LEU A 63 6.71 -1.66 2.92
C LEU A 63 6.60 -2.81 3.91
N PHE A 64 5.50 -3.55 3.83
CA PHE A 64 5.30 -4.78 4.58
C PHE A 64 5.81 -5.98 3.75
N CYS A 65 6.84 -6.65 4.24
CA CYS A 65 7.49 -7.78 3.59
C CYS A 65 7.08 -9.08 4.30
N SER A 66 6.48 -10.03 3.57
CA SER A 66 6.05 -11.30 4.15
C SER A 66 6.00 -12.44 3.12
N HIS A 67 6.28 -13.66 3.57
CA HIS A 67 6.04 -14.88 2.79
C HIS A 67 4.57 -15.33 2.85
N ALA A 68 3.85 -14.95 3.91
CA ALA A 68 2.46 -15.32 4.13
C ALA A 68 1.49 -14.44 3.34
N LEU A 69 1.87 -13.20 2.98
CA LEU A 69 1.05 -12.27 2.18
C LEU A 69 0.39 -12.91 0.94
N LYS A 70 1.07 -13.86 0.29
CA LYS A 70 0.55 -14.59 -0.88
C LYS A 70 -0.80 -15.29 -0.61
N GLU A 71 -1.06 -15.68 0.63
CA GLU A 71 -2.28 -16.39 1.07
C GLU A 71 -3.37 -15.41 1.52
N HIS A 72 -3.02 -14.15 1.79
CA HIS A 72 -3.91 -13.11 2.30
C HIS A 72 -4.40 -12.13 1.23
N TRP A 73 -3.91 -12.25 0.00
CA TRP A 73 -4.29 -11.35 -1.08
C TRP A 73 -5.78 -11.26 -1.35
N ALA A 74 -6.49 -12.40 -1.38
CA ALA A 74 -7.93 -12.40 -1.61
C ALA A 74 -8.69 -11.65 -0.51
N MET A 75 -8.25 -11.75 0.75
CA MET A 75 -8.84 -11.04 1.88
C MET A 75 -8.59 -9.53 1.79
N LEU A 76 -7.36 -9.13 1.43
CA LEU A 76 -7.02 -7.72 1.25
C LEU A 76 -7.76 -7.10 0.05
N ASP A 77 -7.86 -7.83 -1.06
CA ASP A 77 -8.61 -7.39 -2.25
C ASP A 77 -10.12 -7.23 -1.93
N GLU A 78 -10.71 -8.12 -1.12
CA GLU A 78 -12.11 -8.02 -0.67
C GLU A 78 -12.31 -6.84 0.29
N PHE A 79 -11.35 -6.59 1.19
CA PHE A 79 -11.41 -5.49 2.15
C PHE A 79 -11.36 -4.11 1.47
N GLU A 80 -10.43 -3.94 0.54
CA GLU A 80 -10.26 -2.68 -0.18
C GLU A 80 -11.41 -2.43 -1.17
N GLY A 81 -11.98 -3.52 -1.72
CA GLY A 81 -13.16 -3.50 -2.57
C GLY A 81 -12.93 -2.86 -3.94
N GLU A 82 -14.02 -2.60 -4.67
CA GLU A 82 -13.96 -2.14 -6.07
C GLU A 82 -13.35 -0.74 -6.25
N GLN A 83 -13.17 0.02 -5.16
CA GLN A 83 -12.60 1.37 -5.23
C GLN A 83 -11.07 1.36 -5.36
N TYR A 84 -10.42 0.25 -5.08
CA TYR A 84 -8.97 0.12 -5.15
C TYR A 84 -8.59 -1.09 -5.99
N GLU A 85 -7.50 -0.95 -6.73
CA GLU A 85 -6.89 -2.03 -7.48
C GLU A 85 -5.48 -2.30 -6.97
N ARG A 86 -5.14 -3.59 -6.84
CA ARG A 86 -3.80 -4.01 -6.46
C ARG A 86 -2.91 -4.02 -7.70
N VAL A 87 -1.92 -3.15 -7.70
CA VAL A 87 -0.97 -2.96 -8.80
C VAL A 87 0.46 -3.10 -8.33
N ILE A 88 1.36 -3.41 -9.26
CA ILE A 88 2.78 -3.55 -8.98
C ILE A 88 3.48 -2.21 -9.19
N VAL A 89 4.36 -1.84 -8.26
CA VAL A 89 5.14 -0.60 -8.24
C VAL A 89 6.58 -0.86 -7.86
N ASN A 90 7.46 0.08 -8.24
CA ASN A 90 8.82 0.15 -7.76
C ASN A 90 8.87 1.04 -6.51
N ALA A 91 9.02 0.42 -5.35
CA ALA A 91 9.23 1.10 -4.08
C ALA A 91 10.72 1.36 -3.86
N ILE A 92 11.04 2.57 -3.41
CA ILE A 92 12.40 3.01 -3.09
C ILE A 92 12.56 2.91 -1.58
N LEU A 93 13.46 2.03 -1.12
CA LEU A 93 13.81 1.91 0.30
C LEU A 93 14.67 3.11 0.74
N GLU A 94 14.81 3.32 2.06
CA GLU A 94 15.73 4.34 2.60
C GLU A 94 17.18 4.17 2.13
N SER A 95 17.59 2.96 1.78
CA SER A 95 18.92 2.69 1.21
C SER A 95 19.10 3.25 -0.22
N GLY A 96 18.01 3.67 -0.87
CA GLY A 96 17.94 4.01 -2.29
C GLY A 96 17.73 2.80 -3.22
N GLU A 97 17.64 1.58 -2.66
CA GLU A 97 17.33 0.38 -3.42
C GLU A 97 15.89 0.40 -3.92
N GLN A 98 15.69 0.02 -5.18
CA GLN A 98 14.36 -0.16 -5.77
C GLN A 98 13.94 -1.62 -5.67
N VAL A 99 12.77 -1.86 -5.09
CA VAL A 99 12.18 -3.19 -4.95
C VAL A 99 10.77 -3.20 -5.51
N GLU A 100 10.42 -4.31 -6.15
CA GLU A 100 9.06 -4.55 -6.62
C GLU A 100 8.13 -4.84 -5.42
N ALA A 101 6.99 -4.15 -5.40
CA ALA A 101 5.98 -4.26 -4.36
C ALA A 101 4.58 -4.07 -4.94
N TYR A 102 3.58 -4.60 -4.24
CA TYR A 102 2.18 -4.31 -4.50
C TYR A 102 1.76 -3.03 -3.78
N VAL A 103 0.79 -2.31 -4.32
CA VAL A 103 0.11 -1.21 -3.65
C VAL A 103 -1.36 -1.22 -4.08
N TYR A 104 -2.25 -0.83 -3.17
CA TYR A 104 -3.64 -0.55 -3.52
C TYR A 104 -3.74 0.88 -4.01
N SER A 105 -3.92 1.08 -5.31
CA SER A 105 -4.16 2.41 -5.91
C SER A 105 -5.65 2.62 -6.18
N LEU A 106 -6.08 3.88 -6.29
CA LEU A 106 -7.45 4.18 -6.66
C LEU A 106 -7.76 3.54 -8.03
N ALA A 107 -8.82 2.73 -8.09
CA ALA A 107 -9.23 2.08 -9.32
C ALA A 107 -9.63 3.13 -10.37
N SER A 108 -9.01 3.06 -11.55
CA SER A 108 -9.38 3.91 -12.68
C SER A 108 -10.56 3.26 -13.41
N SER A 109 -11.80 3.62 -13.03
CA SER A 109 -13.01 3.26 -13.81
C SER A 109 -13.09 3.99 -15.14
#